data_AF-A0A1H4SKV7-F1
#
_entry.id   AF-A0A1H4SKV7-F1
#
_cell.length_a   1.000
_cell.length_b   1.000
_cell.length_c   1.000
_cell.angle_alpha   90.00
_cell.angle_beta   90.00
_cell.angle_gamma   90.00
#
_symmetry.space_group_name_H-M   'P 1'
#
loop_
_entity.id
_entity.type
_entity.pdbx_description
1 polymer ?
#
loop_
_entity_poly.entity_id
_entity_poly.type
_entity_poly.pdbx_seq_one_letter_code
_entity_poly.pdbx_strand_id
1 'polypeptide(L)'
;MRALMGLIKDRHGTWCAQQRVPKRLQVAVARLLGKGKPKQVYLKRSLATKDLRSANIRAKPVQMEFDRILRDAGATVRKPSGAPQARSSLNATEIRLMADYVYATTLAWDERWRVGGREELRRSEAELREILKHDGRELGALAYSYQELPPHGWSGSQLANSRAELDESLPSMREALALGDVSAVQDEVLLALHAFGIDLALDSLSRPLLGIAILRAYVRALQAIGQRNDGSPVETPEVLITAKSAPEAGGTSPNFLMIVASPKSPVAGSPVRLKATAPTCPGLRDKAPRMTTAVGLKHSVGSPAAMPSSAATKGSATK
;
A
#
# COMPACT_ATOMS: atom_id res chain seq x y z
N MET A 1 -53.49 4.52 -9.99
CA MET A 1 -52.12 4.17 -9.52
C MET A 1 -51.34 3.58 -10.69
N ARG A 2 -50.14 4.06 -10.98
CA ARG A 2 -49.31 3.58 -12.10
C ARG A 2 -48.41 2.42 -11.66
N ALA A 3 -48.11 1.49 -12.55
CA ALA A 3 -47.13 0.43 -12.30
C ALA A 3 -45.71 1.00 -12.23
N LEU A 4 -44.92 0.51 -11.28
CA LEU A 4 -43.51 0.84 -11.14
C LEU A 4 -42.73 0.33 -12.36
N MET A 5 -41.72 1.08 -12.79
CA MET A 5 -40.93 0.77 -13.99
C MET A 5 -40.26 -0.62 -13.86
N GLY A 6 -40.39 -1.45 -14.90
CA GLY A 6 -39.89 -2.84 -14.87
C GLY A 6 -40.91 -3.87 -14.34
N LEU A 7 -42.17 -3.49 -14.13
CA LEU A 7 -43.25 -4.45 -13.88
C LEU A 7 -43.94 -4.88 -15.18
N ILE A 8 -44.13 -6.18 -15.34
CA ILE A 8 -44.86 -6.79 -16.45
C ILE A 8 -45.89 -7.78 -15.91
N LYS A 9 -47.00 -7.99 -16.62
CA LYS A 9 -47.90 -9.12 -16.35
C LYS A 9 -47.48 -10.34 -17.15
N ASP A 10 -47.61 -11.51 -16.56
CA ASP A 10 -47.55 -12.76 -17.30
C ASP A 10 -48.89 -13.11 -17.95
N ARG A 11 -48.91 -14.21 -18.71
CA ARG A 11 -50.11 -14.74 -19.38
C ARG A 11 -51.25 -15.12 -18.42
N HIS A 12 -50.97 -15.27 -17.12
CA HIS A 12 -51.94 -15.62 -16.08
C HIS A 12 -52.41 -14.40 -15.27
N GLY A 13 -51.99 -13.20 -15.67
CA GLY A 13 -52.34 -11.92 -15.03
C GLY A 13 -51.54 -11.63 -13.76
N THR A 14 -50.52 -12.43 -13.43
CA THR A 14 -49.66 -12.24 -12.26
C THR A 14 -48.54 -11.25 -12.58
N TRP A 15 -48.29 -10.32 -11.66
CA TRP A 15 -47.21 -9.34 -11.80
C TRP A 15 -45.84 -9.97 -11.60
N CYS A 16 -44.90 -9.63 -12.48
CA CYS A 16 -43.49 -9.98 -12.40
C CYS A 16 -42.64 -8.71 -12.45
N ALA A 17 -41.52 -8.71 -11.73
CA ALA A 17 -40.45 -7.75 -11.96
C ALA A 17 -39.51 -8.27 -13.06
N GLN A 18 -39.17 -7.42 -14.02
CA GLN A 18 -38.24 -7.71 -15.09
C GLN A 18 -37.29 -6.53 -15.32
N GLN A 19 -35.99 -6.83 -15.42
CA GLN A 19 -34.94 -5.86 -15.75
C GLN A 19 -34.03 -6.42 -16.83
N ARG A 20 -33.73 -5.61 -17.85
CA ARG A 20 -32.83 -6.00 -18.94
C ARG A 20 -31.38 -5.90 -18.47
N VAL A 21 -30.61 -6.95 -18.71
CA VAL A 21 -29.17 -6.99 -18.38
C VAL A 21 -28.37 -6.30 -19.48
N PRO A 22 -27.49 -5.32 -19.16
CA PRO A 22 -26.60 -4.69 -20.13
C PRO A 22 -25.75 -5.72 -20.87
N LYS A 23 -25.59 -5.57 -22.21
CA LYS A 23 -24.90 -6.55 -23.07
C LYS A 23 -23.56 -7.04 -22.50
N ARG A 24 -22.74 -6.11 -21.97
CA ARG A 24 -21.42 -6.38 -21.37
C ARG A 24 -21.46 -7.30 -20.14
N LEU A 25 -22.59 -7.39 -19.44
CA LEU A 25 -22.74 -8.17 -18.20
C LEU A 25 -23.45 -9.50 -18.40
N GLN A 26 -24.03 -9.78 -19.58
CA GLN A 26 -24.93 -10.93 -19.77
C GLN A 26 -24.25 -12.28 -19.52
N VAL A 27 -22.98 -12.43 -19.89
CA VAL A 27 -22.20 -13.65 -19.64
C VAL A 27 -21.90 -13.79 -18.14
N ALA A 28 -21.43 -12.71 -17.51
CA ALA A 28 -21.08 -12.71 -16.08
C ALA A 28 -22.30 -12.96 -15.19
N VAL A 29 -23.45 -12.34 -15.49
CA VAL A 29 -24.71 -12.60 -14.79
C VAL A 29 -25.16 -14.05 -15.00
N ALA A 30 -25.00 -14.63 -16.19
CA ALA A 30 -25.35 -16.03 -16.42
C ALA A 30 -24.49 -17.00 -15.59
N ARG A 31 -23.18 -16.72 -15.48
CA ARG A 31 -22.25 -17.47 -14.61
C ARG A 31 -22.66 -17.36 -13.14
N LEU A 32 -22.94 -16.14 -12.66
CA LEU A 32 -23.32 -15.89 -11.27
C LEU A 32 -24.62 -16.59 -10.88
N LEU A 33 -25.60 -16.65 -11.78
CA LEU A 33 -26.88 -17.33 -11.52
C LEU A 33 -26.78 -18.86 -11.58
N GLY A 34 -25.72 -19.44 -12.14
CA GLY A 34 -25.52 -20.90 -12.19
C GLY A 34 -26.55 -21.68 -13.00
N LYS A 35 -27.36 -21.03 -13.84
CA LYS A 35 -28.50 -21.66 -14.54
C LYS A 35 -28.14 -22.38 -15.85
N GLY A 36 -26.86 -22.67 -16.08
CA GLY A 36 -26.37 -23.36 -17.29
C GLY A 36 -26.57 -22.61 -18.61
N LYS A 37 -26.93 -21.32 -18.58
CA LYS A 37 -27.16 -20.51 -19.78
C LYS A 37 -25.87 -19.81 -20.23
N PRO A 38 -25.60 -19.69 -21.54
CA PRO A 38 -24.41 -18.99 -22.02
C PRO A 38 -24.48 -17.47 -21.76
N LYS A 39 -25.69 -16.89 -21.78
CA LYS A 39 -25.95 -15.46 -21.55
C LYS A 39 -27.30 -15.26 -20.86
N GLN A 40 -27.38 -14.28 -19.97
CA GLN A 40 -28.62 -13.88 -19.30
C GLN A 40 -29.05 -12.50 -19.81
N VAL A 41 -30.14 -12.45 -20.60
CA VAL A 41 -30.63 -11.20 -21.22
C VAL A 41 -31.54 -10.41 -20.29
N TYR A 42 -32.35 -11.10 -19.49
CA TYR A 42 -33.32 -10.48 -18.56
C TYR A 42 -33.27 -11.14 -17.19
N LEU A 43 -33.25 -10.35 -16.13
CA LEU A 43 -33.62 -10.81 -14.80
C LEU A 43 -35.14 -10.73 -14.70
N LYS A 44 -35.79 -11.83 -14.33
CA LYS A 44 -37.26 -11.90 -14.18
C LYS A 44 -37.62 -12.72 -12.95
N ARG A 45 -38.51 -12.19 -12.11
CA ARG A 45 -39.02 -12.85 -10.90
C ARG A 45 -40.51 -12.54 -10.73
N SER A 46 -41.30 -13.57 -10.42
CA SER A 46 -42.73 -13.40 -10.13
C SER A 46 -42.93 -12.73 -8.77
N LEU A 47 -43.92 -11.85 -8.66
CA LEU A 47 -44.31 -11.19 -7.41
C LEU A 47 -45.49 -11.89 -6.71
N ALA A 48 -45.99 -12.98 -7.30
CA ALA A 48 -47.07 -13.81 -6.79
C ALA A 48 -48.31 -12.99 -6.35
N THR A 49 -48.67 -11.98 -7.14
CA THR A 49 -49.88 -11.17 -6.92
C THR A 49 -50.44 -10.67 -8.24
N LYS A 50 -51.78 -10.59 -8.32
CA LYS A 50 -52.51 -9.96 -9.44
C LYS A 50 -52.86 -8.50 -9.14
N ASP A 51 -52.79 -8.10 -7.87
CA ASP A 51 -53.06 -6.73 -7.41
C ASP A 51 -51.87 -5.81 -7.67
N LEU A 52 -52.14 -4.67 -8.31
CA LEU A 52 -51.13 -3.70 -8.71
C LEU A 52 -50.49 -2.99 -7.52
N ARG A 53 -51.26 -2.70 -6.46
CA ARG A 53 -50.74 -2.01 -5.27
C ARG A 53 -49.75 -2.90 -4.53
N SER A 54 -50.12 -4.16 -4.33
CA SER A 54 -49.27 -5.19 -3.75
C SER A 54 -48.04 -5.47 -4.61
N ALA A 55 -48.19 -5.47 -5.94
CA ALA A 55 -47.05 -5.63 -6.86
C ALA A 55 -46.03 -4.50 -6.70
N ASN A 56 -46.47 -3.23 -6.64
CA ASN A 56 -45.57 -2.09 -6.45
C ASN A 56 -44.79 -2.15 -5.13
N ILE A 57 -45.41 -2.66 -4.06
CA ILE A 57 -44.73 -2.85 -2.76
C ILE A 57 -43.69 -3.98 -2.87
N ARG A 58 -44.07 -5.13 -3.43
CA ARG A 58 -43.21 -6.31 -3.56
C ARG A 58 -42.08 -6.15 -4.59
N ALA A 59 -42.23 -5.24 -5.55
CA ALA A 59 -41.25 -5.00 -6.62
C ALA A 59 -39.93 -4.42 -6.10
N LYS A 60 -40.00 -3.51 -5.13
CA LYS A 60 -38.84 -2.75 -4.61
C LYS A 60 -37.69 -3.66 -4.13
N PRO A 61 -37.92 -4.63 -3.21
CA PRO A 61 -36.84 -5.52 -2.76
C PRO A 61 -36.29 -6.40 -3.90
N VAL A 62 -37.13 -6.81 -4.85
CA VAL A 62 -36.70 -7.61 -6.00
C VAL A 62 -35.82 -6.82 -6.96
N GLN A 63 -36.13 -5.53 -7.18
CA GLN A 63 -35.29 -4.65 -8.01
C GLN A 63 -33.94 -4.35 -7.34
N MET A 64 -33.92 -4.15 -6.02
CA MET A 64 -32.66 -4.03 -5.28
C MET A 64 -31.78 -5.27 -5.41
N GLU A 65 -32.38 -6.46 -5.40
CA GLU A 65 -31.67 -7.72 -5.65
C GLU A 65 -31.10 -7.79 -7.07
N PHE A 66 -31.85 -7.34 -8.08
CA PHE A 66 -31.36 -7.24 -9.45
C PHE A 66 -30.18 -6.28 -9.58
N ASP A 67 -30.26 -5.10 -8.95
CA ASP A 67 -29.16 -4.13 -8.96
C ASP A 67 -27.91 -4.67 -8.24
N ARG A 68 -28.09 -5.44 -7.17
CA ARG A 68 -26.99 -6.16 -6.51
C ARG A 68 -26.33 -7.17 -7.46
N ILE A 69 -27.13 -8.01 -8.14
CA ILE A 69 -26.62 -8.99 -9.12
C ILE A 69 -25.83 -8.29 -10.25
N LEU A 70 -26.34 -7.16 -10.75
CA LEU A 70 -25.67 -6.39 -11.79
C LEU A 70 -24.36 -5.76 -11.30
N ARG A 71 -24.32 -5.31 -10.05
CA ARG A 71 -23.10 -4.80 -9.40
C ARG A 71 -22.04 -5.89 -9.27
N ASP A 72 -22.41 -7.05 -8.75
CA ASP A 72 -21.51 -8.18 -8.53
C ASP A 72 -20.96 -8.74 -9.85
N ALA A 73 -21.82 -8.84 -10.87
CA ALA A 73 -21.40 -9.18 -12.23
C ALA A 73 -20.46 -8.13 -12.82
N GLY A 74 -20.70 -6.84 -12.55
CA GLY A 74 -19.83 -5.74 -12.95
C GLY A 74 -18.43 -5.84 -12.33
N ALA A 75 -18.35 -6.17 -11.04
CA ALA A 75 -17.07 -6.40 -10.35
C ALA A 75 -16.29 -7.59 -10.97
N THR A 76 -16.99 -8.64 -11.38
CA THR A 76 -16.39 -9.82 -12.02
C THR A 76 -15.83 -9.50 -13.42
N VAL A 77 -16.54 -8.70 -14.22
CA VAL A 77 -16.06 -8.26 -15.55
C VAL A 77 -14.93 -7.24 -15.45
N ARG A 78 -14.92 -6.43 -14.39
CA ARG A 78 -13.86 -5.46 -14.11
C ARG A 78 -12.56 -6.12 -13.67
N LYS A 79 -12.62 -7.34 -13.15
CA LYS A 79 -11.46 -8.21 -12.98
C LYS A 79 -11.09 -8.73 -14.38
N PRO A 80 -9.97 -8.30 -14.99
CA PRO A 80 -9.57 -8.88 -16.27
C PRO A 80 -9.42 -10.38 -16.09
N SER A 81 -10.09 -11.17 -16.93
CA SER A 81 -9.98 -12.64 -17.00
C SER A 81 -8.63 -13.09 -17.59
N GLY A 82 -7.57 -12.40 -17.17
CA GLY A 82 -6.18 -12.49 -17.58
C GLY A 82 -5.32 -11.70 -16.59
N ALA A 83 -5.65 -11.77 -15.29
CA ALA A 83 -4.64 -11.47 -14.28
C ALA A 83 -3.44 -12.38 -14.59
N PRO A 84 -2.21 -11.86 -14.67
CA PRO A 84 -1.03 -12.71 -14.78
C PRO A 84 -1.16 -13.75 -13.69
N GLN A 85 -1.17 -15.03 -14.06
CA GLN A 85 -1.14 -16.08 -13.05
C GLN A 85 0.09 -15.82 -12.19
N ALA A 86 -0.11 -15.70 -10.88
CA ALA A 86 0.97 -15.38 -9.95
C ALA A 86 2.13 -16.34 -10.24
N ARG A 87 3.29 -15.77 -10.55
CA ARG A 87 4.47 -16.54 -10.93
C ARG A 87 4.90 -17.37 -9.73
N SER A 88 5.29 -18.62 -9.98
CA SER A 88 5.79 -19.51 -8.94
C SER A 88 7.29 -19.34 -8.69
N SER A 89 8.02 -18.64 -9.56
CA SER A 89 9.46 -18.44 -9.43
C SER A 89 9.99 -17.17 -10.13
N LEU A 90 11.16 -16.73 -9.66
CA LEU A 90 12.01 -15.68 -10.23
C LEU A 90 13.35 -16.29 -10.61
N ASN A 91 13.95 -15.80 -11.70
CA ASN A 91 15.32 -16.12 -12.03
C ASN A 91 16.32 -15.22 -11.29
N ALA A 92 17.58 -15.62 -11.24
CA ALA A 92 18.62 -14.89 -10.49
C ALA A 92 18.84 -13.46 -11.02
N THR A 93 18.68 -13.23 -12.33
CA THR A 93 18.81 -11.91 -12.94
C THR A 93 17.69 -10.98 -12.50
N GLU A 94 16.45 -11.45 -12.45
CA GLU A 94 15.29 -10.70 -11.95
C GLU A 94 15.48 -10.30 -10.48
N ILE A 95 15.93 -11.24 -9.65
CA ILE A 95 16.22 -10.97 -8.23
C ILE A 95 17.30 -9.90 -8.10
N ARG A 96 18.39 -10.01 -8.88
CA ARG A 96 19.46 -9.01 -8.87
C ARG A 96 18.97 -7.64 -9.30
N LEU A 97 18.23 -7.55 -10.41
CA LEU A 97 17.71 -6.27 -10.92
C LEU A 97 16.74 -5.61 -9.95
N MET A 98 15.88 -6.38 -9.28
CA MET A 98 14.99 -5.85 -8.25
C MET A 98 15.75 -5.36 -7.02
N ALA A 99 16.81 -6.07 -6.61
CA ALA A 99 17.66 -5.63 -5.51
C ALA A 99 18.43 -4.34 -5.87
N ASP A 100 18.98 -4.26 -7.09
CA ASP A 100 19.67 -3.06 -7.59
C ASP A 100 18.71 -1.87 -7.73
N TYR A 101 17.46 -2.12 -8.16
CA TYR A 101 16.39 -1.12 -8.17
C TYR A 101 16.14 -0.55 -6.78
N VAL A 102 16.04 -1.38 -5.74
CA VAL A 102 15.85 -0.90 -4.36
C VAL A 102 17.04 -0.05 -3.92
N TYR A 103 18.27 -0.50 -4.15
CA TYR A 103 19.47 0.28 -3.83
C TYR A 103 19.46 1.65 -4.50
N ALA A 104 19.24 1.68 -5.82
CA ALA A 104 19.25 2.91 -6.61
C ALA A 104 18.11 3.86 -6.22
N THR A 105 16.89 3.35 -5.99
CA THR A 105 15.75 4.20 -5.60
C THR A 105 15.85 4.74 -4.18
N THR A 106 16.43 3.99 -3.24
CA THR A 106 16.74 4.49 -1.90
C THR A 106 17.75 5.65 -1.96
N LEU A 107 18.81 5.52 -2.78
CA LEU A 107 19.79 6.60 -2.96
C LEU A 107 19.25 7.79 -3.74
N ALA A 108 18.38 7.57 -4.73
CA ALA A 108 17.73 8.63 -5.48
C ALA A 108 16.77 9.43 -4.60
N TRP A 109 16.05 8.78 -3.69
CA TRP A 109 15.21 9.48 -2.72
C TRP A 109 16.03 10.37 -1.80
N ASP A 110 17.14 9.85 -1.27
CA ASP A 110 18.08 10.63 -0.45
C ASP A 110 18.64 11.85 -1.22
N GLU A 111 19.07 11.64 -2.48
CA GLU A 111 19.62 12.71 -3.31
C GLU A 111 18.61 13.81 -3.65
N ARG A 112 17.33 13.48 -3.88
CA ARG A 112 16.27 14.47 -4.11
C ARG A 112 16.23 15.52 -3.01
N TRP A 113 16.33 15.10 -1.75
CA TRP A 113 16.35 16.03 -0.63
C TRP A 113 17.67 16.81 -0.57
N ARG A 114 18.80 16.16 -0.86
CA ARG A 114 20.13 16.82 -0.86
C ARG A 114 20.28 17.87 -1.95
N VAL A 115 19.56 17.73 -3.07
CA VAL A 115 19.58 18.72 -4.15
C VAL A 115 18.44 19.72 -4.01
N GLY A 116 17.22 19.23 -3.74
CA GLY A 116 15.99 20.01 -3.85
C GLY A 116 15.63 20.85 -2.63
N GLY A 117 16.12 20.52 -1.43
CA GLY A 117 15.90 21.31 -0.21
C GLY A 117 14.43 21.72 -0.01
N ARG A 118 14.17 23.03 0.11
CA ARG A 118 12.83 23.60 0.27
C ARG A 118 11.88 23.27 -0.88
N GLU A 119 12.37 23.21 -2.12
CA GLU A 119 11.52 22.88 -3.28
C GLU A 119 11.06 21.42 -3.24
N GLU A 120 11.92 20.51 -2.78
CA GLU A 120 11.53 19.11 -2.62
C GLU A 120 10.48 18.94 -1.52
N LEU A 121 10.52 19.75 -0.46
CA LEU A 121 9.44 19.78 0.54
C LEU A 121 8.11 20.19 -0.09
N ARG A 122 8.10 21.22 -0.95
CA ARG A 122 6.87 21.66 -1.63
C ARG A 122 6.31 20.57 -2.53
N ARG A 123 7.20 19.92 -3.28
CA ARG A 123 6.84 18.83 -4.17
C ARG A 123 6.24 17.67 -3.36
N SER A 124 6.93 17.23 -2.31
CA SER A 124 6.50 16.13 -1.44
C SER A 124 5.17 16.43 -0.74
N GLU A 125 4.98 17.67 -0.27
CA GLU A 125 3.70 18.11 0.31
C GLU A 125 2.57 18.00 -0.72
N ALA A 126 2.77 18.50 -1.95
CA ALA A 126 1.75 18.46 -2.99
C ALA A 126 1.37 17.02 -3.38
N GLU A 127 2.36 16.13 -3.55
CA GLU A 127 2.13 14.72 -3.83
C GLU A 127 1.34 14.04 -2.69
N LEU A 128 1.72 14.29 -1.43
CA LEU A 128 1.05 13.71 -0.28
C LEU A 128 -0.39 14.23 -0.10
N ARG A 129 -0.64 15.52 -0.37
CA ARG A 129 -2.01 16.08 -0.36
C ARG A 129 -2.92 15.42 -1.38
N GLU A 130 -2.44 15.17 -2.60
CA GLU A 130 -3.24 14.47 -3.62
C GLU A 130 -3.52 13.02 -3.21
N ILE A 131 -2.56 12.32 -2.62
CA ILE A 131 -2.78 10.96 -2.08
C ILE A 131 -3.85 10.97 -0.99
N LEU A 132 -3.72 11.86 0.01
CA LEU A 132 -4.65 11.91 1.15
C LEU A 132 -6.06 12.34 0.72
N LYS A 133 -6.17 13.22 -0.28
CA LYS A 133 -7.44 13.64 -0.86
C LYS A 133 -8.23 12.46 -1.44
N HIS A 134 -7.55 11.49 -2.07
CA HIS A 134 -8.21 10.26 -2.53
C HIS A 134 -8.81 9.42 -1.40
N ASP A 135 -8.22 9.51 -0.20
CA ASP A 135 -8.67 8.81 0.99
C ASP A 135 -9.63 9.64 1.88
N GLY A 136 -9.99 10.84 1.45
CA GLY A 136 -10.83 11.77 2.21
C GLY A 136 -10.16 12.26 3.50
N ARG A 137 -8.83 12.33 3.51
CA ARG A 137 -8.00 12.79 4.63
C ARG A 137 -7.31 14.11 4.29
N GLU A 138 -6.97 14.84 5.33
CA GLU A 138 -6.17 16.06 5.24
C GLU A 138 -4.75 15.82 5.76
N LEU A 139 -3.81 16.61 5.23
CA LEU A 139 -2.43 16.59 5.67
C LEU A 139 -2.29 17.36 6.99
N GLY A 140 -1.63 16.74 7.97
CA GLY A 140 -1.31 17.42 9.23
C GLY A 140 -0.12 18.37 9.10
N ALA A 141 0.36 18.90 10.22
CA ALA A 141 1.52 19.77 10.24
C ALA A 141 2.77 19.06 9.71
N LEU A 142 3.54 19.76 8.87
CA LEU A 142 4.83 19.27 8.36
C LEU A 142 5.89 19.32 9.46
N ALA A 143 6.88 18.42 9.36
CA ALA A 143 8.01 18.36 10.29
C ALA A 143 8.96 19.57 10.20
N TYR A 144 8.94 20.30 9.07
CA TYR A 144 9.77 21.48 8.85
C TYR A 144 8.91 22.62 8.31
N SER A 145 9.17 23.84 8.77
CA SER A 145 8.60 25.02 8.15
C SER A 145 9.37 25.35 6.86
N TYR A 146 8.68 25.88 5.86
CA TYR A 146 9.34 26.30 4.61
C TYR A 146 10.43 27.33 4.85
N GLN A 147 10.28 28.19 5.84
CA GLN A 147 11.19 29.32 6.08
C GLN A 147 12.53 28.86 6.67
N GLU A 148 12.51 27.77 7.44
CA GLU A 148 13.69 27.17 8.09
C GLU A 148 14.57 26.35 7.12
N LEU A 149 14.06 25.99 5.94
CA LEU A 149 14.79 25.18 4.98
C LEU A 149 15.58 26.03 3.98
N PRO A 150 16.83 25.66 3.66
CA PRO A 150 17.56 26.32 2.58
C PRO A 150 16.85 26.06 1.23
N PRO A 151 16.98 26.97 0.24
CA PRO A 151 16.37 26.77 -1.08
C PRO A 151 16.78 25.45 -1.73
N HIS A 152 18.06 25.08 -1.57
CA HIS A 152 18.68 23.84 -2.03
C HIS A 152 19.54 23.26 -0.91
N GLY A 153 19.79 21.95 -0.92
CA GLY A 153 20.57 21.32 0.15
C GLY A 153 19.75 20.99 1.39
N TRP A 154 20.43 20.39 2.36
CA TRP A 154 19.88 20.12 3.68
C TRP A 154 20.20 21.26 4.65
N SER A 155 19.26 21.53 5.56
CA SER A 155 19.59 22.26 6.78
C SER A 155 20.42 21.39 7.73
N GLY A 156 21.10 22.01 8.70
CA GLY A 156 21.80 21.28 9.76
C GLY A 156 20.87 20.37 10.57
N SER A 157 19.61 20.77 10.78
CA SER A 157 18.61 19.94 11.46
C SER A 157 18.19 18.72 10.64
N GLN A 158 18.03 18.86 9.32
CA GLN A 158 17.75 17.73 8.43
C GLN A 158 18.89 16.72 8.42
N LEU A 159 20.14 17.19 8.36
CA LEU A 159 21.31 16.32 8.44
C LEU A 159 21.41 15.59 9.79
N ALA A 160 21.16 16.30 10.90
CA ALA A 160 21.14 15.69 12.23
C ALA A 160 20.04 14.63 12.35
N ASN A 161 18.84 14.91 11.84
CA ASN A 161 17.73 13.96 11.85
C ASN A 161 18.05 12.72 10.98
N SER A 162 18.64 12.91 9.80
CA SER A 162 19.06 11.77 8.97
C SER A 162 20.12 10.90 9.65
N ARG A 163 21.07 11.50 10.38
CA ARG A 163 22.06 10.74 11.17
C ARG A 163 21.38 9.95 12.29
N ALA A 164 20.49 10.58 13.05
CA ALA A 164 19.74 9.90 14.10
C ALA A 164 18.87 8.75 13.56
N GLU A 165 18.19 8.94 12.42
CA GLU A 165 17.43 7.88 11.74
C GLU A 165 18.34 6.71 11.31
N LEU A 166 19.56 6.98 10.84
CA LEU A 166 20.51 5.92 10.49
C LEU A 166 21.04 5.18 11.71
N ASP A 167 21.32 5.88 12.81
CA ASP A 167 21.80 5.29 14.06
C ASP A 167 20.76 4.30 14.64
N GLU A 168 19.47 4.54 14.41
CA GLU A 168 18.39 3.62 14.77
C GLU A 168 18.20 2.49 13.74
N SER A 169 18.08 2.84 12.46
CA SER A 169 17.64 1.89 11.43
C SER A 169 18.73 0.93 10.96
N LEU A 170 19.99 1.39 10.81
CA LEU A 170 21.07 0.56 10.26
C LEU A 170 21.41 -0.64 11.15
N PRO A 171 21.52 -0.52 12.50
CA PRO A 171 21.73 -1.68 13.36
C PRO A 171 20.60 -2.71 13.24
N SER A 172 19.35 -2.26 13.27
CA SER A 172 18.17 -3.13 13.14
C SER A 172 18.17 -3.89 11.81
N MET A 173 18.45 -3.21 10.70
CA MET A 173 18.51 -3.84 9.38
C MET A 173 19.68 -4.83 9.25
N ARG A 174 20.80 -4.58 9.92
CA ARG A 174 21.94 -5.52 9.97
C ARG A 174 21.63 -6.75 10.81
N GLU A 175 20.91 -6.59 11.91
CA GLU A 175 20.43 -7.70 12.72
C GLU A 175 19.44 -8.58 11.93
N ALA A 176 18.46 -7.96 11.27
CA ALA A 176 17.54 -8.66 10.38
C ALA A 176 18.29 -9.43 9.29
N LEU A 177 19.34 -8.84 8.70
CA LEU A 177 20.18 -9.51 7.71
C LEU A 177 20.95 -10.69 8.29
N ALA A 178 21.45 -10.58 9.53
CA ALA A 178 22.15 -11.67 10.22
C ALA A 178 21.21 -12.85 10.55
N LEU A 179 19.96 -12.55 10.90
CA LEU A 179 18.91 -13.54 11.18
C LEU A 179 18.28 -14.13 9.91
N GLY A 180 18.43 -13.45 8.77
CA GLY A 180 17.68 -13.76 7.55
C GLY A 180 16.20 -13.39 7.66
N ASP A 181 15.84 -12.44 8.52
CA ASP A 181 14.47 -11.96 8.71
C ASP A 181 14.08 -10.99 7.58
N VAL A 182 13.45 -11.55 6.54
CA VAL A 182 12.98 -10.79 5.39
C VAL A 182 11.72 -9.96 5.65
N SER A 183 11.08 -10.12 6.82
CA SER A 183 9.91 -9.31 7.18
C SER A 183 10.28 -7.82 7.29
N ALA A 184 11.54 -7.53 7.60
CA ALA A 184 12.06 -6.17 7.72
C ALA A 184 12.01 -5.36 6.41
N VAL A 185 11.91 -6.03 5.25
CA VAL A 185 11.89 -5.40 3.92
C VAL A 185 10.66 -5.78 3.08
N GLN A 186 9.56 -6.14 3.75
CA GLN A 186 8.35 -6.59 3.07
C GLN A 186 7.78 -5.52 2.12
N ASP A 187 7.84 -4.26 2.51
CA ASP A 187 7.34 -3.14 1.70
C ASP A 187 8.22 -2.93 0.47
N GLU A 188 9.54 -2.99 0.60
CA GLU A 188 10.50 -2.89 -0.49
C GLU A 188 10.32 -4.04 -1.49
N VAL A 189 10.06 -5.26 -1.01
CA VAL A 189 9.73 -6.40 -1.86
C VAL A 189 8.47 -6.14 -2.67
N LEU A 190 7.41 -5.62 -2.05
CA LEU A 190 6.16 -5.31 -2.75
C LEU A 190 6.33 -4.18 -3.77
N LEU A 191 7.10 -3.13 -3.43
CA LEU A 191 7.40 -2.03 -4.33
C LEU A 191 8.24 -2.48 -5.53
N ALA A 192 9.24 -3.34 -5.31
CA ALA A 192 10.04 -3.89 -6.40
C ALA A 192 9.22 -4.78 -7.32
N LEU A 193 8.41 -5.69 -6.78
CA LEU A 193 7.50 -6.52 -7.58
C LEU A 193 6.53 -5.67 -8.40
N HIS A 194 5.97 -4.62 -7.79
CA HIS A 194 5.08 -3.68 -8.49
C HIS A 194 5.80 -2.94 -9.62
N ALA A 195 6.99 -2.40 -9.35
CA ALA A 195 7.79 -1.67 -10.35
C ALA A 195 8.15 -2.53 -11.57
N PHE A 196 8.34 -3.83 -11.37
CA PHE A 196 8.62 -4.80 -12.43
C PHE A 196 7.36 -5.44 -13.03
N GLY A 197 6.17 -5.08 -12.55
CA GLY A 197 4.90 -5.64 -13.01
C GLY A 197 4.74 -7.14 -12.74
N ILE A 198 5.40 -7.65 -11.70
CA ILE A 198 5.41 -9.07 -11.35
C ILE A 198 4.44 -9.33 -10.20
N ASP A 199 3.48 -10.23 -10.44
CA ASP A 199 2.71 -10.87 -9.37
C ASP A 199 3.41 -12.18 -8.98
N LEU A 200 3.94 -12.27 -7.76
CA LEU A 200 4.67 -13.43 -7.25
C LEU A 200 3.83 -14.17 -6.20
N ALA A 201 3.66 -15.47 -6.38
CA ALA A 201 2.89 -16.31 -5.46
C ALA A 201 3.43 -16.21 -4.01
N LEU A 202 2.54 -16.27 -3.03
CA LEU A 202 2.87 -16.10 -1.61
C LEU A 202 3.71 -17.28 -1.07
N ASP A 203 3.49 -18.47 -1.60
CA ASP A 203 4.15 -19.73 -1.26
C ASP A 203 5.41 -20.00 -2.11
N SER A 204 5.80 -19.07 -2.99
CA SER A 204 6.98 -19.22 -3.84
C SER A 204 8.28 -19.21 -3.01
N LEU A 205 9.16 -20.17 -3.28
CA LEU A 205 10.54 -20.18 -2.75
C LEU A 205 11.37 -18.98 -3.23
N SER A 206 10.97 -18.30 -4.31
CA SER A 206 11.65 -17.09 -4.77
C SER A 206 11.36 -15.87 -3.90
N ARG A 207 10.28 -15.88 -3.09
CA ARG A 207 9.93 -14.77 -2.20
C ARG A 207 10.97 -14.54 -1.09
N PRO A 208 11.39 -15.55 -0.31
CA PRO A 208 12.48 -15.36 0.66
C PRO A 208 13.83 -15.05 -0.01
N LEU A 209 14.12 -15.64 -1.18
CA LEU A 209 15.34 -15.33 -1.94
C LEU A 209 15.39 -13.86 -2.38
N LEU A 210 14.29 -13.35 -2.90
CA LEU A 210 14.13 -11.94 -3.24
C LEU A 210 14.26 -11.06 -2.00
N GLY A 211 13.59 -11.42 -0.91
CA GLY A 211 13.65 -10.69 0.36
C GLY A 211 15.08 -10.54 0.88
N ILE A 212 15.87 -11.62 0.90
CA ILE A 212 17.28 -11.55 1.33
C ILE A 212 18.13 -10.68 0.38
N ALA A 213 17.90 -10.78 -0.93
CA ALA A 213 18.63 -9.95 -1.89
C ALA A 213 18.32 -8.45 -1.70
N ILE A 214 17.04 -8.12 -1.50
CA ILE A 214 16.58 -6.76 -1.22
C ILE A 214 17.11 -6.27 0.13
N LEU A 215 17.09 -7.09 1.18
CA LEU A 215 17.63 -6.73 2.49
C LEU A 215 19.12 -6.38 2.43
N ARG A 216 19.92 -7.16 1.69
CA ARG A 216 21.33 -6.83 1.42
C ARG A 216 21.48 -5.51 0.67
N ALA A 217 20.65 -5.27 -0.35
CA ALA A 217 20.67 -4.02 -1.10
C ALA A 217 20.28 -2.81 -0.23
N TYR A 218 19.28 -2.97 0.62
CA TYR A 218 18.81 -1.92 1.52
C TYR A 218 19.87 -1.56 2.57
N VAL A 219 20.50 -2.55 3.21
CA VAL A 219 21.64 -2.31 4.13
C VAL A 219 22.78 -1.58 3.42
N ARG A 220 23.14 -1.97 2.20
CA ARG A 220 24.15 -1.26 1.41
C ARG A 220 23.75 0.20 1.12
N ALA A 221 22.47 0.45 0.84
CA ALA A 221 21.97 1.80 0.60
C ALA A 221 22.07 2.67 1.87
N LEU A 222 21.68 2.14 3.03
CA LEU A 222 21.80 2.85 4.31
C LEU A 222 23.26 3.18 4.65
N GLN A 223 24.18 2.24 4.40
CA GLN A 223 25.63 2.49 4.56
C GLN A 223 26.13 3.60 3.64
N ALA A 224 25.72 3.59 2.37
CA ALA A 224 26.04 4.64 1.40
C ALA A 224 25.49 6.01 1.82
N ILE A 225 24.28 6.06 2.40
CA ILE A 225 23.72 7.31 2.95
C ILE A 225 24.53 7.79 4.16
N GLY A 226 24.98 6.88 5.03
CA GLY A 226 25.91 7.21 6.11
C GLY A 226 27.17 7.88 5.58
N GLN A 227 27.79 7.29 4.56
CA GLN A 227 28.96 7.88 3.90
C GLN A 227 28.67 9.27 3.32
N ARG A 228 27.50 9.49 2.69
CA ARG A 228 27.07 10.82 2.21
C ARG A 228 26.91 11.82 3.36
N ASN A 229 26.35 11.38 4.49
CA ASN A 229 26.20 12.21 5.69
C ASN A 229 27.54 12.62 6.29
N ASP A 230 28.58 11.83 6.08
CA ASP A 230 29.95 12.14 6.46
C ASP A 230 30.69 12.98 5.41
N GLY A 231 30.03 13.33 4.31
CA GLY A 231 30.57 14.15 3.23
C GLY A 231 31.31 13.37 2.14
N SER A 232 31.21 12.04 2.13
CA SER A 232 31.81 11.21 1.08
C SER A 232 31.03 11.32 -0.24
N PRO A 233 31.71 11.43 -1.40
CA PRO A 233 31.06 11.50 -2.70
C PRO A 233 30.59 10.11 -3.14
N VAL A 234 29.34 9.77 -2.83
CA VAL A 234 28.69 8.51 -3.26
C VAL A 234 27.65 8.80 -4.33
N GLU A 235 27.90 8.35 -5.55
CA GLU A 235 27.02 8.54 -6.70
C GLU A 235 25.69 7.78 -6.54
N THR A 236 24.61 8.34 -7.08
CA THR A 236 23.34 7.64 -7.23
C THR A 236 23.34 6.88 -8.56
N PRO A 237 23.16 5.55 -8.57
CA PRO A 237 23.03 4.81 -9.81
C PRO A 237 21.77 5.22 -10.59
N GLU A 238 21.86 5.19 -11.92
CA GLU A 238 20.69 5.39 -12.78
C GLU A 238 19.69 4.23 -12.64
N VAL A 239 18.41 4.58 -12.47
CA VAL A 239 17.33 3.59 -12.37
C VAL A 239 16.83 3.24 -13.77
N LEU A 240 17.34 2.15 -14.34
CA LEU A 240 16.85 1.60 -15.61
C LEU A 240 15.91 0.42 -15.36
N ILE A 241 14.59 0.67 -15.41
CA ILE A 241 13.61 -0.43 -15.40
C ILE A 241 13.41 -0.92 -16.84
N THR A 242 14.26 -1.82 -17.31
CA THR A 242 13.97 -2.59 -18.54
C THR A 242 13.05 -3.75 -18.18
N ALA A 243 11.73 -3.53 -18.29
CA ALA A 243 10.76 -4.63 -18.29
C ALA A 243 10.94 -5.45 -19.58
N LYS A 244 11.82 -6.45 -19.55
CA LYS A 244 12.10 -7.34 -20.69
C LYS A 244 11.34 -8.65 -20.53
N SER A 245 10.07 -8.68 -20.91
CA SER A 245 9.45 -9.92 -21.36
C SER A 245 9.87 -10.14 -22.82
N ALA A 246 10.78 -11.08 -23.10
CA ALA A 246 11.10 -11.52 -24.46
C ALA A 246 9.97 -12.44 -25.00
N PRO A 247 9.67 -12.47 -26.32
CA PRO A 247 10.65 -12.86 -27.36
C PRO A 247 10.74 -11.97 -28.62
N GLU A 248 11.90 -12.13 -29.28
CA GLU A 248 12.35 -11.92 -30.68
C GLU A 248 12.07 -10.65 -31.53
N ALA A 249 13.16 -10.30 -32.24
CA ALA A 249 13.29 -9.62 -33.54
C ALA A 249 13.10 -8.09 -33.63
N GLY A 250 14.24 -7.40 -33.75
CA GLY A 250 14.49 -6.41 -34.79
C GLY A 250 13.87 -5.02 -34.63
N GLY A 251 14.69 -4.02 -34.34
CA GLY A 251 14.35 -2.62 -34.60
C GLY A 251 14.89 -1.64 -33.57
N THR A 252 15.88 -0.87 -34.01
CA THR A 252 16.47 0.39 -33.48
C THR A 252 15.81 1.06 -32.27
N SER A 253 16.66 1.38 -31.29
CA SER A 253 16.41 2.19 -30.09
C SER A 253 15.66 3.50 -30.34
N PRO A 254 14.77 3.88 -29.41
CA PRO A 254 14.74 5.26 -28.97
C PRO A 254 15.04 5.37 -27.47
N ASN A 255 15.92 6.34 -27.16
CA ASN A 255 16.13 6.89 -25.83
C ASN A 255 14.80 7.18 -25.13
N PHE A 256 14.56 6.53 -23.99
CA PHE A 256 13.52 6.95 -23.03
C PHE A 256 14.20 7.59 -21.82
N LEU A 257 14.21 8.92 -21.80
CA LEU A 257 14.36 9.69 -20.57
C LEU A 257 13.06 9.50 -19.76
N MET A 258 13.11 8.71 -18.69
CA MET A 258 11.97 8.54 -17.78
C MET A 258 11.86 9.75 -16.86
N ILE A 259 11.01 10.71 -17.26
CA ILE A 259 10.34 11.62 -16.33
C ILE A 259 9.38 10.76 -15.51
N VAL A 260 9.64 10.61 -14.21
CA VAL A 260 8.77 9.86 -13.29
C VAL A 260 7.35 10.44 -13.39
N ALA A 261 6.45 9.64 -13.93
CA ALA A 261 5.13 10.06 -14.36
C ALA A 261 4.24 10.50 -13.19
N SER A 262 3.62 11.66 -13.36
CA SER A 262 2.46 12.14 -12.60
C SER A 262 1.32 11.10 -12.64
N PRO A 263 0.72 10.70 -11.50
CA PRO A 263 -0.40 9.78 -11.51
C PRO A 263 -1.69 10.52 -11.89
N LYS A 264 -1.99 10.55 -13.19
CA LYS A 264 -3.37 10.73 -13.67
C LYS A 264 -3.80 9.49 -14.43
N SER A 265 -4.40 8.53 -13.72
CA SER A 265 -5.40 7.61 -14.27
C SER A 265 -6.22 6.95 -13.14
N PRO A 266 -7.51 6.65 -13.39
CA PRO A 266 -8.52 6.56 -12.33
C PRO A 266 -8.66 5.14 -11.78
N VAL A 267 -8.49 4.96 -10.47
CA VAL A 267 -8.84 3.71 -9.80
C VAL A 267 -10.11 3.93 -8.98
N ALA A 268 -11.12 3.13 -9.29
CA ALA A 268 -12.40 3.15 -8.62
C ALA A 268 -12.33 2.47 -7.26
N GLY A 269 -12.97 3.10 -6.29
CA GLY A 269 -13.16 2.57 -4.96
C GLY A 269 -13.98 1.28 -4.95
N SER A 270 -13.63 0.42 -3.99
CA SER A 270 -14.56 -0.52 -3.39
C SER A 270 -14.32 -0.58 -1.87
N PRO A 271 -15.37 -0.83 -1.06
CA PRO A 271 -15.45 -0.31 0.29
C PRO A 271 -15.31 -1.40 1.39
N VAL A 272 -15.17 -0.89 2.62
CA VAL A 272 -15.60 -1.45 3.93
C VAL A 272 -14.47 -1.54 4.97
N ARG A 273 -14.42 -0.43 5.72
CA ARG A 273 -14.10 -0.20 7.15
C ARG A 273 -13.71 -1.39 8.03
N LEU A 274 -12.70 -1.14 8.88
CA LEU A 274 -12.85 -1.20 10.34
C LEU A 274 -11.96 -0.14 11.01
N LYS A 275 -12.47 0.42 12.11
CA LYS A 275 -11.86 1.51 12.88
C LYS A 275 -10.42 1.18 13.29
N ALA A 276 -9.47 2.03 12.89
CA ALA A 276 -8.18 2.17 13.57
C ALA A 276 -7.86 3.66 13.64
N THR A 277 -7.63 4.15 14.86
CA THR A 277 -7.07 5.48 15.11
C THR A 277 -5.71 5.57 14.42
N ALA A 278 -5.56 6.44 13.42
CA ALA A 278 -4.31 6.65 12.71
C ALA A 278 -3.39 7.59 13.53
N PRO A 279 -2.08 7.32 13.61
CA PRO A 279 -1.15 8.10 14.43
C PRO A 279 -0.79 9.43 13.77
N THR A 280 -0.37 10.36 14.63
CA THR A 280 0.27 11.65 14.37
C THR A 280 1.36 11.55 13.30
N CYS A 281 1.43 12.57 12.43
CA CYS A 281 2.39 12.70 11.33
C CYS A 281 3.83 12.44 11.82
N PRO A 282 4.56 11.50 11.21
CA PRO A 282 5.93 11.25 11.63
C PRO A 282 6.92 11.56 10.48
N GLY A 283 8.20 11.65 10.85
CA GLY A 283 9.27 12.40 10.20
C GLY A 283 9.76 11.88 8.85
N LEU A 284 10.93 12.39 8.46
CA LEU A 284 11.51 12.35 7.12
C LEU A 284 11.76 10.94 6.55
N ARG A 285 11.62 9.87 7.35
CA ARG A 285 11.45 8.48 6.90
C ARG A 285 10.56 7.63 7.82
N ASP A 286 9.24 7.77 7.74
CA ASP A 286 8.32 6.74 8.27
C ASP A 286 8.04 5.59 7.30
N LYS A 287 9.12 4.98 6.82
CA LYS A 287 9.08 3.66 6.19
C LYS A 287 10.28 2.84 6.67
N ALA A 288 10.20 2.44 7.93
CA ALA A 288 10.93 1.31 8.51
C ALA A 288 9.91 0.48 9.33
N PRO A 289 10.07 -0.86 9.38
CA PRO A 289 9.01 -1.78 9.77
C PRO A 289 8.71 -1.70 11.26
N ARG A 290 7.42 -1.64 11.63
CA ARG A 290 6.95 -1.87 13.00
C ARG A 290 7.34 -3.29 13.43
N MET A 291 8.46 -3.46 14.13
CA MET A 291 8.66 -4.64 14.97
C MET A 291 7.83 -4.50 16.24
N THR A 292 6.77 -5.29 16.33
CA THR A 292 6.04 -5.52 17.58
C THR A 292 6.91 -6.35 18.51
N THR A 293 7.62 -5.70 19.43
CA THR A 293 8.16 -6.36 20.64
C THR A 293 7.46 -5.80 21.86
N ALA A 294 6.63 -6.65 22.48
CA ALA A 294 6.03 -6.40 23.78
C ALA A 294 7.13 -6.30 24.85
N VAL A 295 7.30 -5.12 25.44
CA VAL A 295 8.01 -4.96 26.72
C VAL A 295 7.02 -4.41 27.73
N GLY A 296 6.84 -5.19 28.80
CA GLY A 296 5.88 -4.95 29.86
C GLY A 296 6.20 -3.74 30.73
N LEU A 297 5.14 -2.98 31.00
CA LEU A 297 4.67 -2.63 32.34
C LEU A 297 5.76 -2.40 33.40
N LYS A 298 6.21 -1.15 33.59
CA LYS A 298 6.69 -0.66 34.90
C LYS A 298 6.25 0.79 35.18
N HIS A 299 5.11 0.84 35.87
CA HIS A 299 4.68 1.72 36.96
C HIS A 299 5.25 3.14 37.09
N SER A 300 4.33 4.12 37.04
CA SER A 300 4.42 5.37 37.79
C SER A 300 3.24 5.39 38.76
N VAL A 301 3.49 5.77 40.02
CA VAL A 301 2.66 6.60 40.92
C VAL A 301 3.21 6.50 42.36
N GLY A 302 3.49 7.66 42.96
CA GLY A 302 3.26 7.92 44.40
C GLY A 302 4.49 8.05 45.31
N SER A 303 4.81 9.29 45.71
CA SER A 303 5.45 9.63 47.00
C SER A 303 4.37 10.18 47.96
N PRO A 304 4.64 10.49 49.25
CA PRO A 304 5.65 10.03 50.22
C PRO A 304 5.02 9.56 51.57
N ALA A 305 5.76 8.87 52.46
CA ALA A 305 5.74 9.05 53.93
C ALA A 305 6.48 7.94 54.71
N ALA A 306 6.94 8.32 55.90
CA ALA A 306 7.38 7.52 57.05
C ALA A 306 8.87 7.13 57.15
N MET A 307 9.62 8.00 57.84
CA MET A 307 10.80 7.64 58.64
C MET A 307 10.42 6.60 59.71
N PRO A 308 11.38 5.78 60.15
CA PRO A 308 11.51 5.57 61.58
C PRO A 308 12.93 5.80 62.13
N SER A 309 12.88 6.38 63.32
CA SER A 309 13.82 6.48 64.45
C SER A 309 15.13 5.69 64.43
N SER A 310 16.16 6.38 64.92
CA SER A 310 17.41 5.81 65.43
C SER A 310 17.18 4.78 66.54
N ALA A 311 18.04 3.75 66.57
CA ALA A 311 18.43 3.07 67.80
C ALA A 311 19.93 2.76 67.74
N ALA A 312 20.64 3.22 68.76
CA ALA A 312 22.07 3.05 68.97
C ALA A 312 22.40 1.65 69.51
N THR A 313 23.55 1.08 69.12
CA THR A 313 24.36 0.22 70.02
C THR A 313 25.86 0.32 69.70
N LYS A 314 26.64 0.43 70.78
CA LYS A 314 28.10 0.53 70.92
C LYS A 314 28.87 -0.73 70.49
N GLY A 315 30.19 -0.56 70.26
CA GLY A 315 31.23 -1.61 70.43
C GLY A 315 32.36 -1.55 69.39
N SER A 316 33.36 -0.67 69.53
CA SER A 316 34.72 -0.92 70.07
C SER A 316 35.79 -1.51 69.11
N ALA A 317 36.87 -0.71 68.97
CA ALA A 317 38.31 -1.06 68.87
C ALA A 317 38.82 -1.75 67.57
N THR A 318 39.86 -1.23 66.90
CA THR A 318 41.23 -1.14 67.43
C THR A 318 42.14 -0.21 66.61
N LYS A 319 42.99 0.52 67.36
CA LYS A 319 44.24 1.26 67.06
C LYS A 319 44.23 2.40 66.03
#